data_AF-A0A9Q3HZL2-F1
#
_entry.id   AF-A0A9Q3HZL2-F1
#
_cell.length_a   1.000
_cell.length_b   1.000
_cell.length_c   1.000
_cell.angle_alpha   90.00
_cell.angle_beta   90.00
_cell.angle_gamma   90.00
#
_symmetry.space_group_name_H-M   'P 1'
#
loop_
_entity.id
_entity.type
_entity.pdbx_description
1 polymer ?
#
loop_
_entity_poly.entity_id
_entity_poly.type
_entity_poly.pdbx_seq_one_letter_code
_entity_poly.pdbx_strand_id
1 'polypeptide(L)'
;MQLGKTIQAIAPIGTSKERLITNPQCSTPTIIIYPPCLITNWQSETSKHAQGGALKAKIYHGPTHHSLSKGDILKCDIIITSYNTITQEFEQTHTSTSFIFKINWHCRILDEAQ
;
A
#
# COMPACT_ATOMS: atom_id res chain seq x y z
N MET A 1 -1.60 -22.23 -5.99
CA MET A 1 -2.89 -22.47 -5.28
C MET A 1 -3.47 -21.12 -4.90
N GLN A 2 -4.65 -20.80 -5.43
CA GLN A 2 -5.28 -19.48 -5.38
C GLN A 2 -6.28 -19.42 -4.22
N LEU A 3 -5.77 -19.25 -2.99
CA LEU A 3 -6.53 -19.32 -1.74
C LEU A 3 -7.21 -18.00 -1.32
N GLY A 4 -7.32 -17.01 -2.21
CA GLY A 4 -7.99 -15.74 -1.88
C GLY A 4 -7.27 -14.91 -0.80
N LYS A 5 -5.96 -15.15 -0.56
CA LYS A 5 -5.15 -14.42 0.43
C LYS A 5 -5.22 -12.90 0.24
N THR A 6 -5.32 -12.45 -1.01
CA THR A 6 -5.52 -11.04 -1.38
C THR A 6 -6.81 -10.45 -0.83
N ILE A 7 -7.93 -11.19 -0.90
CA ILE A 7 -9.22 -10.75 -0.34
C ILE A 7 -9.14 -10.72 1.19
N GLN A 8 -8.50 -11.72 1.80
CA GLN A 8 -8.28 -11.78 3.25
C GLN A 8 -7.41 -10.62 3.75
N ALA A 9 -6.47 -10.12 2.94
CA ALA A 9 -5.66 -8.96 3.26
C ALA A 9 -6.41 -7.62 3.08
N ILE A 10 -7.32 -7.53 2.11
CA ILE A 10 -8.07 -6.30 1.79
C ILE A 10 -9.30 -6.13 2.69
N ALA A 11 -9.99 -7.22 3.06
CA ALA A 11 -11.23 -7.14 3.85
C ALA A 11 -11.06 -6.39 5.19
N PRO A 12 -9.99 -6.61 5.98
CA PRO A 12 -9.75 -5.84 7.20
C PRO A 12 -9.55 -4.34 6.93
N ILE A 13 -8.97 -3.98 5.79
CA ILE A 13 -8.75 -2.58 5.41
C ILE A 13 -10.09 -1.90 5.11
N GLY A 14 -11.02 -2.60 4.44
CA GLY A 14 -12.38 -2.11 4.21
C GLY A 14 -13.13 -1.83 5.51
N THR A 15 -13.10 -2.78 6.46
CA THR A 15 -13.74 -2.61 7.78
C THR A 15 -13.07 -1.52 8.63
N SER A 16 -11.73 -1.44 8.58
CA SER A 16 -10.99 -0.36 9.24
C SER A 16 -11.33 1.00 8.64
N LYS A 17 -11.56 1.10 7.33
CA LYS A 17 -11.97 2.35 6.70
C LYS A 17 -13.30 2.87 7.19
N GLU A 18 -14.32 2.02 7.37
CA GLU A 18 -15.59 2.44 8.01
C GLU A 18 -15.37 2.99 9.43
N ARG A 19 -14.43 2.39 10.17
CA ARG A 19 -14.02 2.86 11.50
C ARG A 19 -13.18 4.15 11.46
N LEU A 20 -12.48 4.44 10.36
CA LEU A 20 -11.71 5.66 10.16
C LEU A 20 -12.56 6.82 9.62
N ILE A 21 -13.65 6.53 8.89
CA ILE A 21 -14.64 7.53 8.46
C ILE A 21 -15.29 8.20 9.67
N THR A 22 -15.46 7.49 10.79
CA THR A 22 -16.01 8.05 12.04
C THR A 22 -14.98 8.83 12.86
N ASN A 23 -13.68 8.71 12.57
CA ASN A 23 -12.62 9.52 13.20
C ASN A 23 -11.53 9.93 12.17
N PRO A 24 -11.78 10.95 11.34
CA PRO A 24 -10.92 11.32 10.21
C PRO A 24 -9.55 11.88 10.61
N GLN A 25 -9.33 12.20 11.89
CA GLN A 25 -8.06 12.75 12.39
C GLN A 25 -6.93 11.69 12.50
N CYS A 26 -7.25 10.40 12.38
CA CYS A 26 -6.28 9.29 12.53
C CYS A 26 -6.24 8.32 11.34
N SER A 27 -6.66 8.73 10.15
CA SER A 27 -6.65 7.87 8.97
C SER A 27 -5.25 7.78 8.36
N THR A 28 -4.43 6.83 8.83
CA THR A 28 -3.15 6.50 8.22
C THR A 28 -3.31 5.43 7.12
N PRO A 29 -2.50 5.47 6.05
CA PRO A 29 -2.60 4.50 4.96
C PRO A 29 -2.09 3.12 5.38
N THR A 30 -2.50 2.08 4.66
CA THR A 30 -1.91 0.73 4.73
C THR A 30 -0.89 0.54 3.62
N ILE A 31 0.26 -0.07 3.91
CA ILE A 31 1.26 -0.44 2.90
C ILE A 31 1.28 -1.95 2.70
N ILE A 32 1.27 -2.37 1.44
CA ILE A 32 1.37 -3.76 1.00
C ILE A 32 2.69 -3.88 0.24
N ILE A 33 3.55 -4.77 0.72
CA ILE A 33 4.86 -5.08 0.13
C ILE A 33 4.76 -6.49 -0.46
N TYR A 34 5.07 -6.63 -1.75
CA TYR A 34 4.96 -7.91 -2.46
C TYR A 34 6.18 -8.17 -3.37
N PRO A 35 6.44 -9.43 -3.76
CA PRO A 35 7.46 -9.77 -4.75
C PRO A 35 7.08 -9.23 -6.15
N PRO A 36 7.99 -8.59 -6.90
CA PRO A 36 7.67 -7.97 -8.20
C PRO A 36 6.91 -8.87 -9.20
N CYS A 37 7.17 -10.19 -9.15
CA CYS A 37 6.56 -11.19 -10.01
C CYS A 37 5.03 -11.32 -9.86
N LEU A 38 4.40 -10.70 -8.86
CA LEU A 38 2.97 -10.83 -8.54
C LEU A 38 2.15 -9.54 -8.75
N ILE A 39 2.73 -8.47 -9.33
CA ILE A 39 2.07 -7.17 -9.48
C ILE A 39 0.76 -7.23 -10.28
N THR A 40 0.74 -8.03 -11.34
CA THR A 40 -0.42 -8.17 -12.25
C THR A 40 -1.59 -8.83 -11.55
N ASN A 41 -1.32 -9.80 -10.68
CA ASN A 41 -2.34 -10.45 -9.85
C ASN A 41 -2.90 -9.47 -8.82
N TRP A 42 -2.04 -8.71 -8.14
CA TRP A 42 -2.49 -7.69 -7.17
C TRP A 42 -3.30 -6.56 -7.83
N GLN A 43 -2.88 -6.08 -9.00
CA GLN A 43 -3.63 -5.07 -9.75
C GLN A 43 -5.00 -5.58 -10.18
N SER A 44 -5.06 -6.81 -10.72
CA SER A 44 -6.31 -7.44 -11.13
C SER A 44 -7.25 -7.65 -9.94
N GLU A 45 -6.76 -8.24 -8.85
CA GLU A 45 -7.58 -8.55 -7.68
C GLU A 45 -7.99 -7.29 -6.90
N THR A 46 -7.12 -6.28 -6.79
CA THR A 46 -7.46 -4.98 -6.18
C THR A 46 -8.50 -4.26 -7.05
N SER A 47 -8.35 -4.28 -8.38
CA SER A 47 -9.34 -3.66 -9.26
C SER A 47 -10.69 -4.36 -9.21
N LYS A 48 -10.72 -5.70 -9.08
CA LYS A 48 -11.96 -6.48 -8.95
C LYS A 48 -12.65 -6.26 -7.59
N HIS A 49 -11.89 -6.22 -6.49
CA HIS A 49 -12.46 -6.19 -5.14
C HIS A 49 -12.60 -4.78 -4.54
N ALA A 50 -11.92 -3.78 -5.10
CA ALA A 50 -12.11 -2.37 -4.75
C ALA A 50 -13.10 -1.63 -5.67
N GLN A 51 -13.85 -2.37 -6.51
CA GLN A 51 -14.90 -1.82 -7.37
C GLN A 51 -15.95 -1.06 -6.54
N GLY A 52 -16.30 0.15 -6.99
CA GLY A 52 -17.24 1.06 -6.31
C GLY A 52 -16.60 2.27 -5.61
N GLY A 53 -15.27 2.43 -5.67
CA GLY A 53 -14.58 3.60 -5.08
C GLY A 53 -14.45 3.55 -3.55
N ALA A 54 -14.76 2.39 -2.96
CA ALA A 54 -14.70 2.19 -1.51
C ALA A 54 -13.28 2.29 -0.95
N LEU A 55 -12.22 2.07 -1.73
CA LEU A 55 -10.82 2.17 -1.31
C LEU A 55 -9.96 2.86 -2.40
N LYS A 56 -9.17 3.87 -2.00
CA LYS A 56 -8.19 4.57 -2.85
C LYS A 56 -6.84 3.87 -2.75
N ALA A 57 -6.52 3.05 -3.74
CA ALA A 57 -5.23 2.38 -3.84
C ALA A 57 -4.30 3.10 -4.82
N LYS A 58 -3.02 3.24 -4.48
CA LYS A 58 -1.96 3.69 -5.40
C LYS A 58 -0.78 2.73 -5.41
N ILE A 59 -0.13 2.65 -6.57
CA ILE A 59 1.08 1.86 -6.77
C ILE A 59 2.28 2.78 -6.58
N TYR A 60 3.21 2.34 -5.74
CA TYR A 60 4.45 3.01 -5.40
C TYR A 60 5.60 2.11 -5.82
N HIS A 61 5.85 2.04 -7.13
CA HIS A 61 6.84 1.16 -7.73
C HIS A 61 7.45 1.80 -8.99
N GLY A 62 8.72 1.50 -9.25
CA GLY A 62 9.41 1.95 -10.46
C GLY A 62 9.41 3.49 -10.62
N PRO A 63 9.32 4.01 -11.86
CA PRO A 63 9.40 5.46 -12.12
C PRO A 63 8.29 6.27 -11.43
N THR A 64 7.12 5.65 -11.18
CA THR A 64 5.97 6.32 -10.57
C THR A 64 6.20 6.67 -9.11
N HIS A 65 7.14 6.01 -8.45
CA HIS A 65 7.50 6.30 -7.07
C HIS A 65 8.03 7.72 -6.87
N HIS A 66 8.82 8.25 -7.81
CA HIS A 66 9.32 9.62 -7.75
C HIS A 66 8.25 10.68 -8.00
N SER A 67 7.09 10.29 -8.54
CA SER A 67 5.98 11.20 -8.84
C SER A 67 5.00 11.38 -7.67
N LEU A 68 5.09 10.54 -6.64
CA LEU A 68 4.20 10.58 -5.49
C LEU A 68 4.88 11.32 -4.34
N SER A 69 4.20 12.33 -3.79
CA SER A 69 4.63 13.01 -2.58
C SER A 69 4.09 12.32 -1.31
N LYS A 70 4.65 12.66 -0.15
CA LYS A 70 4.09 12.26 1.15
C LYS A 70 2.61 12.63 1.28
N GLY A 71 2.21 13.80 0.78
CA GLY A 71 0.82 14.27 0.82
C GLY A 71 -0.10 13.43 -0.07
N ASP A 72 0.40 12.89 -1.18
CA ASP A 72 -0.40 12.01 -2.05
C ASP A 72 -0.61 10.65 -1.41
N ILE A 73 0.40 10.13 -0.73
CA ILE A 73 0.30 8.86 0.00
C ILE A 73 -0.73 8.96 1.13
N LEU A 74 -0.70 10.04 1.92
CA LEU A 74 -1.62 10.22 3.06
C LEU A 74 -3.09 10.38 2.63
N LYS A 75 -3.37 10.67 1.36
CA LYS A 75 -4.74 10.72 0.80
C LYS A 75 -5.25 9.37 0.29
N CYS A 76 -4.39 8.35 0.32
CA CYS A 76 -4.72 6.99 -0.12
C CYS A 76 -5.07 6.12 1.08
N ASP A 77 -5.88 5.10 0.85
CA ASP A 77 -6.15 4.06 1.85
C ASP A 77 -5.10 2.96 1.77
N ILE A 78 -4.62 2.66 0.57
CA ILE A 78 -3.68 1.56 0.30
C ILE A 78 -2.53 2.05 -0.59
N ILE A 79 -1.30 1.75 -0.19
CA ILE A 79 -0.09 1.87 -1.00
C ILE A 79 0.46 0.48 -1.29
N ILE A 80 0.69 0.20 -2.56
CA ILE A 80 1.19 -1.10 -3.04
C ILE A 80 2.62 -0.89 -3.57
N THR A 81 3.60 -1.56 -2.99
CA THR A 81 5.02 -1.42 -3.35
C THR A 81 5.74 -2.77 -3.36
N SER A 82 6.95 -2.81 -3.93
CA SER A 82 7.76 -4.04 -4.00
C SER A 82 8.90 -4.04 -2.99
N TYR A 83 9.38 -5.22 -2.62
CA TYR A 83 10.58 -5.35 -1.79
C TYR A 83 11.78 -4.58 -2.34
N ASN A 84 12.05 -4.67 -3.64
CA ASN A 84 13.14 -3.94 -4.28
C ASN A 84 13.01 -2.41 -4.09
N THR A 85 11.79 -1.90 -4.19
CA THR A 85 11.51 -0.46 -4.00
C THR A 85 11.75 -0.03 -2.56
N ILE A 86 11.30 -0.83 -1.59
CA ILE A 86 11.56 -0.57 -0.16
C ILE A 86 13.06 -0.60 0.14
N THR A 87 13.81 -1.55 -0.43
CA THR A 87 15.27 -1.60 -0.25
C THR A 87 15.96 -0.36 -0.82
N GLN A 88 15.60 0.06 -2.03
CA GLN A 88 16.15 1.28 -2.64
C GLN A 88 15.85 2.54 -1.83
N GLU A 89 14.60 2.66 -1.35
CA GLU A 89 14.21 3.76 -0.46
C GLU A 89 15.00 3.73 0.84
N PHE A 90 15.29 2.54 1.37
CA PHE A 90 16.03 2.38 2.62
C PHE A 90 17.47 2.89 2.46
N GLU A 91 18.13 2.57 1.36
CA GLU A 91 19.45 3.11 1.04
C GLU A 91 19.44 4.65 0.95
N GLN A 92 18.38 5.21 0.36
CA GLN A 92 18.16 6.66 0.22
C GLN A 92 17.72 7.37 1.50
N THR A 93 17.45 6.66 2.61
CA THR A 93 17.11 7.32 3.88
C THR A 93 18.26 8.19 4.39
N HIS A 94 19.50 7.83 4.09
CA HIS A 94 20.71 8.57 4.47
C HIS A 94 20.90 9.86 3.66
N THR A 95 20.26 9.97 2.48
CA THR A 95 20.35 11.12 1.57
C THR A 95 19.11 12.03 1.64
N SER A 96 18.25 11.85 2.65
CA SER A 96 17.06 12.66 2.99
C SER A 96 15.87 12.64 2.02
N THR A 97 15.97 12.03 0.84
CA THR A 97 14.91 12.03 -0.18
C THR A 97 13.76 11.07 0.14
N SER A 98 14.04 9.98 0.87
CA SER A 98 13.03 8.98 1.21
C SER A 98 12.09 9.46 2.33
N PHE A 99 10.79 9.41 2.08
CA PHE A 99 9.74 9.74 3.04
C PHE A 99 8.85 8.56 3.40
N ILE A 100 8.92 7.43 2.69
CA ILE A 100 8.09 6.23 2.93
C ILE A 100 8.27 5.70 4.37
N PHE A 101 9.49 5.78 4.91
CA PHE A 101 9.83 5.36 6.28
C PHE A 101 9.43 6.39 7.35
N LYS A 102 9.06 7.62 6.95
CA LYS A 102 8.61 8.71 7.84
C LYS A 102 7.08 8.80 7.94
N ILE A 103 6.37 7.83 7.37
CA ILE A 103 4.91 7.72 7.40
C ILE A 103 4.53 6.71 8.50
N ASN A 104 3.58 7.09 9.34
CA ASN A 104 2.91 6.15 10.21
C ASN A 104 1.92 5.34 9.37
N TRP A 105 2.15 4.04 9.28
CA TRP A 105 1.28 3.12 8.55
C TRP A 105 0.26 2.50 9.51
N HIS A 106 -1.00 2.44 9.09
CA HIS A 106 -2.05 1.75 9.85
C HIS A 106 -1.77 0.26 9.95
N CYS A 107 -1.36 -0.34 8.82
CA CYS A 107 -0.99 -1.74 8.72
C CYS A 107 0.16 -1.88 7.71
N ARG A 108 1.03 -2.87 7.94
CA ARG A 108 2.11 -3.28 7.05
C ARG A 108 1.88 -4.74 6.68
N ILE A 109 1.59 -5.00 5.42
CA ILE A 109 1.33 -6.34 4.89
C ILE A 109 2.53 -6.77 4.08
N LEU A 110 3.16 -7.87 4.47
CA LEU A 110 4.30 -8.49 3.79
C LEU A 110 3.80 -9.76 3.11
N ASP A 111 3.70 -9.74 1.78
CA ASP A 111 3.26 -10.90 1.00
C ASP A 111 4.47 -11.77 0.62
N GLU A 112 4.33 -13.10 0.73
CA GLU A 112 5.38 -14.08 0.45
C GLU A 112 6.72 -13.81 1.18
N ALA A 113 6.67 -13.37 2.45
CA ALA A 113 7.83 -13.22 3.32
C ALA A 113 8.27 -14.57 3.88
N GLN A 114 9.12 -15.28 3.13
CA GLN A 114 9.66 -16.60 3.47
C GLN A 114 11.16 -16.51 3.80
#